data_AF-S4UD07-F1
#
_entry.id   AF-S4UD07-F1
#
_cell.length_a   1.000
_cell.length_b   1.000
_cell.length_c   1.000
_cell.angle_alpha   90.00
_cell.angle_beta   90.00
_cell.angle_gamma   90.00
#
_symmetry.space_group_name_H-M   'P 1'
#
loop_
_entity.id
_entity.type
_entity.pdbx_description
1 polymer ?
#
loop_
_entity_poly.entity_id
_entity_poly.type
_entity_poly.pdbx_seq_one_letter_code
_entity_poly.pdbx_strand_id
1 'polypeptide(L)' 'QCHVEYYFKGPEKRLTYPWAKGVKVDQIYEYYREVGFTDWTHAETGAPALKAQHPEFEMWSQGIHSRSGVTCADCHMP' A
#
# COMPACT_ATOMS: atom_id res chain seq x y z
N GLN A 1 11.47 -0.46 2.49
CA GLN A 1 11.38 0.36 3.71
C GLN A 1 10.52 1.61 3.48
N CYS A 2 10.70 2.35 2.37
CA CYS A 2 9.89 3.57 2.13
C CYS A 2 8.98 3.46 0.89
N HIS A 3 9.42 2.76 -0.13
CA HIS A 3 8.71 2.56 -1.41
C HIS A 3 7.60 1.50 -1.30
N VAL A 4 6.56 1.87 -0.57
CA VAL A 4 5.44 1.02 -0.14
C VAL A 4 4.17 1.84 0.00
N GLU A 5 3.03 1.16 -0.05
CA GLU A 5 1.73 1.67 0.41
C GLU A 5 1.72 1.77 1.95
N TYR A 6 1.14 2.84 2.48
CA TYR A 6 1.02 3.05 3.92
C TYR A 6 -0.15 3.99 4.27
N TYR A 7 -0.59 3.88 5.52
CA TYR A 7 -1.52 4.83 6.12
C TYR A 7 -1.12 5.17 7.56
N PHE A 8 -1.81 6.14 8.16
CA PHE A 8 -1.62 6.54 9.55
C PHE A 8 -2.69 5.93 10.47
N LYS A 9 -2.27 5.04 11.37
CA LYS A 9 -3.15 4.31 12.28
C LYS A 9 -3.25 5.00 13.65
N GLY A 10 -4.49 5.13 14.12
CA GLY A 10 -4.79 5.58 15.48
C GLY A 10 -4.48 7.05 15.76
N PRO A 11 -4.67 7.51 17.00
CA PRO A 11 -4.52 8.91 17.38
C PRO A 11 -3.08 9.42 17.21
N GLU A 12 -2.09 8.56 17.40
CA GLU A 12 -0.67 8.91 17.24
C GLU A 12 -0.22 8.94 15.77
N LYS A 13 -1.11 8.63 14.81
CA LYS A 13 -0.81 8.59 13.38
C LYS A 13 0.41 7.71 13.06
N ARG A 14 0.46 6.53 13.67
CA ARG A 14 1.55 5.56 13.47
C ARG A 14 1.53 5.09 12.02
N LEU A 15 2.63 5.32 11.30
CA LEU A 15 2.82 4.77 9.94
C LEU A 15 2.68 3.25 9.98
N THR A 16 1.77 2.72 9.16
CA THR A 16 1.38 1.32 9.15
C THR A 16 1.22 0.85 7.71
N TYR A 17 1.80 -0.32 7.39
CA TYR A 17 1.59 -0.99 6.11
C TYR A 17 0.33 -1.86 6.19
N PRO A 18 -0.62 -1.75 5.24
CA PRO A 18 -1.90 -2.46 5.28
C PRO A 18 -1.79 -3.93 4.81
N TRP A 19 -0.71 -4.62 5.14
CA TRP A 19 -0.37 -5.92 4.57
C TRP A 19 -0.88 -7.14 5.34
N ALA A 20 -1.72 -6.94 6.37
CA ALA A 20 -2.18 -8.03 7.25
C ALA A 20 -2.93 -9.15 6.49
N LYS A 21 -3.51 -8.84 5.33
CA LYS A 21 -4.17 -9.82 4.43
C LYS A 21 -3.33 -10.20 3.20
N GLY A 22 -2.13 -9.65 3.07
CA GLY A 22 -1.26 -9.76 1.88
C GLY A 22 -1.03 -8.42 1.17
N VAL A 23 -0.29 -8.46 0.06
CA VAL A 23 0.22 -7.27 -0.65
C VAL A 23 -0.49 -6.99 -1.99
N LYS A 24 -1.48 -7.81 -2.37
CA LYS A 24 -2.29 -7.53 -3.56
C LYS A 24 -3.29 -6.42 -3.26
N VAL A 25 -3.66 -5.66 -4.30
CA VAL A 25 -4.62 -4.55 -4.17
C VAL A 25 -5.93 -4.97 -3.50
N ASP A 26 -6.51 -6.11 -3.89
CA ASP A 26 -7.76 -6.60 -3.31
C ASP A 26 -7.60 -6.99 -1.83
N GLN A 27 -6.44 -7.52 -1.45
CA GLN A 27 -6.14 -7.90 -0.06
C GLN A 27 -5.98 -6.67 0.83
N ILE A 28 -5.26 -5.66 0.33
CA ILE A 28 -5.09 -4.37 0.99
C ILE A 28 -6.44 -3.66 1.13
N TYR A 29 -7.27 -3.69 0.08
CA TYR A 29 -8.61 -3.13 0.11
C TYR A 29 -9.51 -3.83 1.15
N GLU A 30 -9.51 -5.15 1.17
CA GLU A 30 -10.25 -5.93 2.17
C GLU A 30 -9.73 -5.72 3.60
N TYR A 31 -8.45 -5.37 3.79
CA TYR A 31 -7.94 -4.95 5.09
C TYR A 31 -8.56 -3.61 5.50
N TYR A 32 -8.51 -2.59 4.63
CA TYR A 32 -9.06 -1.28 4.92
C TYR A 32 -10.56 -1.32 5.20
N ARG A 33 -11.31 -2.16 4.47
CA ARG A 33 -12.75 -2.40 4.73
C ARG A 33 -13.00 -3.01 6.11
N GLU A 34 -12.22 -4.02 6.50
CA GLU A 34 -12.39 -4.71 7.79
C GLU A 34 -12.14 -3.77 8.98
N VAL A 35 -11.13 -2.91 8.89
CA VAL A 35 -10.81 -1.96 9.97
C VAL A 35 -11.64 -0.67 9.91
N GLY A 36 -12.50 -0.52 8.88
CA GLY A 36 -13.33 0.67 8.69
C GLY A 36 -12.52 1.96 8.49
N PHE A 37 -11.36 1.88 7.85
CA PHE A 37 -10.48 3.03 7.66
C PHE A 37 -10.91 3.89 6.47
N THR A 38 -10.65 5.20 6.57
CA THR A 38 -10.87 6.20 5.53
C THR A 38 -9.84 7.30 5.71
N ASP A 39 -9.16 7.68 4.64
CA ASP A 39 -8.16 8.76 4.68
C ASP A 39 -8.84 10.13 4.66
N TRP A 40 -9.82 10.32 3.76
CA TRP A 40 -10.62 11.54 3.69
C TRP A 40 -12.04 11.27 3.16
N THR A 41 -12.94 12.21 3.42
CA THR A 41 -14.25 12.26 2.76
C THR A 41 -14.12 13.13 1.52
N HIS A 42 -14.46 12.60 0.35
CA HIS A 42 -14.42 13.34 -0.91
C HIS A 42 -15.41 14.52 -0.86
N ALA A 43 -14.93 15.75 -1.09
CA ALA A 43 -15.69 16.97 -0.82
C ALA A 43 -16.96 17.12 -1.67
N GLU A 44 -16.95 16.63 -2.91
CA GLU A 44 -18.08 16.78 -3.84
C GLU A 44 -19.11 15.65 -3.72
N THR A 45 -18.66 14.43 -3.42
CA THR A 45 -19.50 13.22 -3.51
C THR A 45 -19.86 12.68 -2.13
N GLY A 46 -19.17 13.13 -1.07
CA GLY A 46 -19.30 12.57 0.28
C GLY A 46 -18.73 11.16 0.42
N ALA A 47 -18.07 10.62 -0.60
CA ALA A 47 -17.57 9.25 -0.57
C ALA A 47 -16.39 9.12 0.40
N PRO A 48 -16.34 8.07 1.26
CA PRO A 48 -15.15 7.73 2.01
C PRO A 48 -14.07 7.22 1.05
N ALA A 49 -12.92 7.87 1.02
CA ALA A 49 -11.84 7.58 0.09
C ALA A 49 -10.58 7.05 0.78
N LEU A 50 -9.86 6.20 0.06
CA LEU A 50 -8.55 5.67 0.42
C LEU A 50 -7.50 6.28 -0.51
N LYS A 51 -6.33 6.63 0.04
CA LYS A 51 -5.21 7.15 -0.75
C LYS A 51 -4.25 5.99 -0.96
N ALA A 52 -3.82 5.79 -2.20
CA ALA A 52 -2.65 4.96 -2.48
C ALA A 52 -1.38 5.83 -2.52
N GLN A 53 -0.28 5.31 -1.98
CA GLN A 53 1.03 5.94 -1.94
C GLN A 53 2.06 4.96 -2.51
N HIS A 54 2.65 5.32 -3.65
CA HIS A 54 3.85 4.73 -4.25
C HIS A 54 4.12 3.24 -3.86
N PRO A 55 3.26 2.30 -4.31
CA PRO A 55 3.29 0.91 -3.88
C PRO A 55 4.32 0.08 -4.67
N GLU A 56 5.56 0.58 -4.80
CA GLU A 56 6.54 -0.08 -5.67
C GLU A 56 6.89 -1.48 -5.19
N PHE A 57 7.07 -1.71 -3.88
CA PHE A 57 7.38 -3.05 -3.38
C PHE A 57 6.25 -4.05 -3.67
N GLU A 58 5.00 -3.64 -3.39
CA GLU A 58 3.81 -4.45 -3.61
C GLU A 58 3.64 -4.80 -5.08
N MET A 59 3.80 -3.82 -5.97
CA MET A 59 3.67 -4.02 -7.41
C MET A 59 4.87 -4.80 -7.99
N TRP A 60 6.10 -4.49 -7.57
CA TRP A 60 7.32 -5.21 -7.97
C TRP A 60 7.25 -6.68 -7.58
N SER A 61 6.78 -7.01 -6.36
CA SER A 61 6.70 -8.38 -5.86
C SER A 61 5.79 -9.29 -6.70
N GLN A 62 4.91 -8.70 -7.52
CA GLN A 62 4.00 -9.37 -8.43
C GLN A 62 4.49 -9.35 -9.89
N GLY A 63 5.61 -8.69 -10.17
CA GLY A 63 6.20 -8.54 -11.50
C GLY A 63 7.07 -9.71 -11.94
N ILE A 64 7.42 -9.76 -13.23
CA ILE A 64 8.30 -10.81 -13.77
C ILE A 64 9.74 -10.68 -13.26
N HIS A 65 10.25 -9.47 -13.06
CA HIS A 65 11.59 -9.24 -12.53
C HIS A 65 11.77 -9.87 -11.14
N SER A 66 10.82 -9.64 -10.22
CA SER A 66 10.83 -10.27 -8.90
C SER A 66 10.76 -11.79 -8.98
N ARG A 67 9.88 -12.34 -9.85
CA ARG A 67 9.80 -13.79 -10.11
C ARG A 67 11.09 -14.39 -10.67
N SER A 68 11.87 -13.60 -11.40
CA SER A 68 13.17 -13.99 -11.94
C SER A 68 14.33 -13.71 -10.97
N GLY A 69 14.07 -13.24 -9.74
CA GLY A 69 15.08 -12.97 -8.73
C GLY A 69 15.79 -11.61 -8.85
N VAL A 70 15.36 -10.75 -9.78
CA VAL A 70 15.93 -9.41 -9.96
C VAL A 70 15.41 -8.46 -8.89
N THR A 71 16.34 -7.86 -8.15
CA THR A 71 16.09 -6.94 -7.04
C THR A 71 16.04 -5.50 -7.50
N CYS A 72 15.61 -4.60 -6.60
CA CYS A 72 15.64 -3.16 -6.87
C CYS A 72 17.06 -2.65 -7.16
N ALA A 73 18.05 -3.19 -6.43
CA ALA A 73 19.44 -2.74 -6.50
C ALA A 73 20.08 -3.09 -7.86
N ASP A 74 19.74 -4.24 -8.44
CA ASP A 74 20.28 -4.68 -9.73
C ASP A 74 20.04 -3.68 -10.88
N CYS A 75 19.01 -2.83 -10.76
CA CYS A 75 18.72 -1.78 -11.76
C CYS A 75 19.01 -0.36 -11.25
N HIS A 76 18.77 -0.07 -9.96
CA HIS A 76 18.81 1.29 -9.43
C HIS A 76 20.09 1.61 -8.63
N MET A 77 20.96 0.63 -8.38
CA MET A 77 22.24 0.79 -7.67
C MET A 77 23.37 -0.06 -8.33
N PRO A 78 23.77 0.25 -9.58
CA PRO A 78 24.86 -0.46 -10.25
C PRO A 78 26.24 -0.16 -9.66
#